data_AF-A0A1Y4A8T3-F1
#
_entry.id   AF-A0A1Y4A8T3-F1
#
_cell.length_a   1.000
_cell.length_b   1.000
_cell.length_c   1.000
_cell.angle_alpha   90.00
_cell.angle_beta   90.00
_cell.angle_gamma   90.00
#
_symmetry.space_group_name_H-M   'P 1'
#
loop_
_entity.id
_entity.type
_entity.pdbx_description
1 polymer ?
#
loop_
_entity_poly.entity_id
_entity_poly.type
_entity_poly.pdbx_seq_one_letter_code
_entity_poly.pdbx_strand_id
1 'polypeptide(L)'
;METTLNTSAELLRQIGYLADDENSLKKLLAYTKKLVTKKREAEEEPVQTKEEILADFAEACRELKLHREGKKELQTWDEFKKELQDEGYYN
;
A
#
# COMPACT_ATOMS: atom_id res chain seq x y z
N MET A 1 19.33 -15.77 17.38
CA MET A 1 17.91 -15.66 17.77
C MET A 1 17.74 -15.05 19.18
N GLU A 2 18.73 -14.27 19.67
CA GLU A 2 18.73 -13.68 21.02
C GLU A 2 18.50 -12.15 21.05
N THR A 3 18.57 -11.47 19.91
CA THR A 3 18.60 -10.01 19.85
C THR A 3 17.21 -9.38 20.03
N THR A 4 16.17 -9.95 19.43
CA THR A 4 14.78 -9.45 19.51
C THR A 4 14.20 -9.56 20.92
N LEU A 5 14.47 -10.66 21.63
CA LEU A 5 14.04 -10.86 23.02
C LEU A 5 14.64 -9.81 23.96
N ASN A 6 15.90 -9.42 23.73
CA ASN A 6 16.57 -8.36 24.49
C ASN A 6 15.97 -6.98 24.19
N THR A 7 15.72 -6.65 22.91
CA THR A 7 15.12 -5.37 22.53
C THR A 7 13.70 -5.20 23.06
N SER A 8 12.86 -6.24 23.01
CA SER A 8 11.50 -6.16 23.55
C SER A 8 11.49 -5.96 25.06
N ALA A 9 12.37 -6.65 25.79
CA ALA A 9 12.50 -6.48 27.24
C ALA A 9 12.98 -5.07 27.62
N GLU A 10 13.98 -4.54 26.90
CA GLU A 10 14.47 -3.17 27.10
C GLU A 10 13.38 -2.12 26.85
N LEU A 11 12.60 -2.28 25.77
CA LEU A 11 11.52 -1.36 25.43
C LEU A 11 10.44 -1.34 26.51
N LEU A 12 10.01 -2.52 27.00
CA LEU A 12 9.04 -2.60 28.09
C LEU A 12 9.57 -1.98 29.39
N ARG A 13 10.86 -2.16 29.70
CA ARG A 13 11.50 -1.51 30.86
C ARG A 13 11.49 0.01 30.73
N GLN A 14 11.82 0.55 29.56
CA GLN A 14 11.78 1.99 29.29
C GLN A 14 10.38 2.56 29.39
N ILE A 15 9.37 1.85 28.89
CA ILE A 15 7.96 2.23 29.05
C ILE A 15 7.59 2.25 30.53
N GLY A 16 8.06 1.29 31.32
CA GLY A 16 7.89 1.27 32.77
C GLY A 16 8.41 2.53 33.46
N TYR A 17 9.57 3.06 33.03
CA TYR A 17 10.11 4.32 33.55
C TYR A 17 9.28 5.56 33.18
N LEU A 18 8.43 5.48 32.15
CA LEU A 18 7.57 6.57 31.69
C LEU A 18 6.12 6.44 32.19
N ALA A 19 5.80 5.40 32.96
CA ALA A 19 4.43 4.98 33.22
C ALA A 19 3.56 6.02 33.96
N ASP A 20 4.19 6.93 34.70
CA ASP A 20 3.55 8.00 35.47
C ASP A 20 3.57 9.37 34.78
N ASP A 21 4.27 9.53 33.63
CA ASP A 21 4.27 10.75 32.84
C ASP A 21 3.37 10.63 31.59
N GLU A 22 2.13 11.10 31.73
CA GLU A 22 1.13 11.09 30.66
C GLU A 22 1.62 11.79 29.37
N ASN A 23 2.44 12.85 29.48
CA ASN A 23 2.94 13.57 28.31
C ASN A 23 3.93 12.72 27.52
N SER A 24 4.82 12.00 28.20
CA SER A 24 5.73 11.05 27.55
C SER A 24 4.98 9.88 26.93
N LEU A 25 3.96 9.33 27.61
CA LEU A 25 3.13 8.26 27.06
C LEU A 25 2.37 8.69 25.80
N LYS A 26 1.84 9.92 25.75
CA LYS A 26 1.20 10.48 24.54
C LYS A 26 2.18 10.57 23.37
N LYS A 27 3.40 11.04 23.61
CA LYS A 27 4.46 11.13 22.58
C LYS A 27 4.86 9.75 22.07
N LEU A 28 5.04 8.79 22.98
CA LEU A 28 5.36 7.40 22.64
C LEU A 28 4.26 6.79 21.78
N LEU A 29 2.99 6.93 22.18
CA LEU A 29 1.85 6.42 21.42
C LEU A 29 1.80 7.03 20.01
N ALA A 30 2.04 8.33 19.88
CA ALA A 30 2.07 9.01 18.59
C ALA A 30 3.19 8.45 17.68
N TYR A 31 4.37 8.19 18.26
CA TYR A 31 5.50 7.62 17.51
C TYR A 31 5.23 6.17 17.09
N THR A 32 4.73 5.33 18.01
CA THR A 32 4.38 3.93 17.70
C THR A 32 3.30 3.84 16.64
N LYS A 33 2.27 4.71 16.66
CA LYS A 33 1.27 4.79 15.59
C LYS A 33 1.91 5.06 14.23
N LYS A 34 2.86 6.00 14.14
CA LYS A 34 3.59 6.28 12.90
C LYS A 34 4.40 5.08 12.41
N LEU A 35 5.07 4.36 13.32
CA LEU A 35 5.82 3.15 12.96
C LEU A 35 4.90 2.04 12.45
N VAL A 36 3.74 1.83 13.08
CA VAL A 36 2.75 0.84 12.64
C VAL A 36 2.21 1.20 11.26
N THR A 37 1.89 2.47 11.00
CA THR A 37 1.45 2.93 9.67
C THR A 37 2.52 2.67 8.62
N LYS A 38 3.78 3.07 8.86
CA LYS A 38 4.88 2.82 7.92
C LYS A 38 5.14 1.35 7.65
N LYS A 39 5.01 0.51 8.68
CA LYS A 39 5.15 -0.94 8.53
C LYS A 39 4.05 -1.51 7.65
N ARG A 40 2.81 -1.05 7.80
CA ARG A 40 1.69 -1.45 6.95
C ARG A 40 1.87 -0.96 5.50
N GLU A 41 2.25 0.29 5.31
CA GLU A 41 2.56 0.84 3.98
C GLU A 41 3.69 0.07 3.27
N ALA A 42 4.66 -0.46 4.02
CA ALA A 42 5.73 -1.29 3.48
C ALA A 42 5.34 -2.77 3.25
N GLU A 43 4.26 -3.23 3.88
CA GLU A 43 3.69 -4.57 3.71
C GLU A 43 2.54 -4.60 2.68
N GLU A 44 1.98 -3.44 2.32
CA GLU A 44 1.08 -3.28 1.17
C GLU A 44 1.86 -3.49 -0.15
N GLU A 45 1.19 -4.07 -1.15
CA GLU A 45 1.74 -4.33 -2.48
C GLU A 45 2.45 -3.08 -3.05
N PRO A 46 3.49 -3.25 -3.90
CA PRO A 46 4.27 -2.12 -4.40
C PRO A 46 3.35 -1.04 -4.96
N VAL A 47 3.28 0.09 -4.25
CA VAL A 47 2.57 1.28 -4.72
C VAL A 47 3.20 1.65 -6.04
N GLN A 48 2.43 1.56 -7.14
CA GLN A 48 2.89 1.99 -8.46
C GLN A 48 3.51 3.38 -8.32
N THR A 49 4.74 3.52 -8.80
CA THR A 49 5.44 4.79 -8.84
C THR A 49 4.69 5.76 -9.75
N LYS A 50 4.92 7.06 -9.55
CA LYS A 50 4.33 8.09 -10.41
C LYS A 50 4.70 7.87 -11.87
N GLU A 51 5.94 7.44 -12.12
CA GLU A 51 6.46 7.13 -13.44
C GLU A 51 5.72 5.96 -14.10
N GLU A 52 5.43 4.89 -13.35
CA GLU A 52 4.61 3.76 -13.82
C GLU A 52 3.18 4.20 -14.15
N ILE A 53 2.54 4.98 -13.27
CA ILE A 53 1.19 5.53 -13.51
C ILE A 53 1.16 6.37 -14.80
N LEU A 54 2.18 7.20 -15.03
CA LEU A 54 2.26 8.04 -16.22
C LEU A 54 2.53 7.21 -17.48
N ALA A 55 3.33 6.15 -17.38
CA ALA A 55 3.58 5.24 -18.49
C ALA A 55 2.30 4.49 -18.89
N ASP A 56 1.57 3.95 -17.92
CA ASP A 56 0.28 3.26 -18.15
C ASP A 56 -0.76 4.20 -18.75
N PHE A 57 -0.84 5.45 -18.27
CA PHE A 57 -1.74 6.44 -18.84
C PHE A 57 -1.37 6.81 -20.28
N ALA A 58 -0.07 6.94 -20.58
CA ALA A 58 0.39 7.21 -21.94
C ALA A 58 0.11 6.04 -22.89
N GLU A 59 0.21 4.80 -22.41
CA GLU A 59 -0.22 3.60 -23.14
C GLU A 59 -1.71 3.67 -23.45
N ALA A 60 -2.57 3.87 -22.45
CA ALA A 60 -4.02 3.95 -22.62
C ALA A 60 -4.43 5.02 -23.63
N CYS A 61 -3.79 6.20 -23.59
CA CYS A 61 -4.01 7.26 -24.57
C CYS A 61 -3.66 6.83 -26.01
N ARG A 62 -2.57 6.07 -26.16
CA ARG A 62 -2.13 5.56 -27.45
C ARG A 62 -3.08 4.50 -28.00
N GLU A 63 -3.52 3.58 -27.16
CA GLU A 63 -4.50 2.56 -27.54
C GLU A 63 -5.82 3.17 -27.99
N LEU A 64 -6.32 4.16 -27.24
CA LEU A 64 -7.53 4.89 -27.61
C LEU A 64 -7.39 5.60 -28.95
N LYS A 65 -6.21 6.16 -29.25
CA LYS A 65 -5.92 6.78 -30.54
C LYS A 65 -5.94 5.75 -31.67
N LEU A 66 -5.29 4.61 -31.49
CA LEU A 66 -5.28 3.51 -32.47
C LEU A 66 -6.69 2.97 -32.73
N HIS A 67 -7.52 2.87 -31.70
CA HIS A 67 -8.91 2.47 -31.84
C HIS A 67 -9.73 3.47 -32.67
N ARG A 68 -9.58 4.77 -32.41
CA ARG A 68 -10.22 5.82 -33.22
C ARG A 68 -9.79 5.81 -34.68
N GLU A 69 -8.55 5.37 -34.95
CA GLU A 69 -8.02 5.20 -36.31
C GLU A 69 -8.46 3.87 -36.97
N GLY A 70 -9.24 3.03 -36.28
CA GLY A 70 -9.65 1.71 -36.77
C GLY A 70 -8.51 0.69 -36.83
N LYS A 71 -7.40 0.94 -36.13
CA LYS A 71 -6.19 0.11 -36.15
C LYS A 71 -6.09 -0.87 -34.98
N LYS A 72 -6.95 -0.72 -33.98
CA LYS A 72 -7.02 -1.58 -32.79
C LYS A 72 -8.47 -1.71 -32.35
N GLU A 73 -8.96 -2.94 -32.17
CA GLU A 73 -10.21 -3.18 -31.46
C GLU A 73 -9.93 -3.12 -29.95
N LEU A 74 -10.83 -2.50 -29.20
CA LEU A 74 -10.79 -2.52 -27.75
C LEU A 74 -11.68 -3.65 -27.25
N GLN A 75 -11.33 -4.18 -26.08
CA GLN A 75 -12.20 -5.15 -25.42
C GLN A 75 -13.59 -4.57 -25.18
N THR A 76 -14.59 -5.43 -25.32
CA THR A 76 -15.97 -5.10 -24.99
C THR A 76 -16.19 -5.10 -23.49
N TRP A 77 -17.29 -4.47 -23.05
CA TRP A 77 -17.69 -4.51 -21.65
C TRP A 77 -17.91 -5.94 -21.15
N ASP A 78 -18.48 -6.83 -21.96
CA ASP A 78 -18.79 -8.19 -21.52
C ASP A 78 -17.51 -9.04 -21.34
N GLU A 79 -16.50 -8.83 -22.18
CA GLU A 79 -15.17 -9.43 -22.02
C GLU A 79 -14.50 -8.93 -20.73
N PHE A 80 -14.45 -7.61 -20.54
CA PHE A 80 -13.85 -7.03 -19.35
C PHE A 80 -14.58 -7.44 -18.07
N LYS A 81 -15.92 -7.45 -18.10
CA LYS A 81 -16.74 -7.90 -16.97
C LYS A 81 -16.45 -9.35 -16.60
N LYS A 82 -16.26 -10.23 -17.59
CA LYS A 82 -15.93 -11.63 -17.35
C LYS A 82 -14.56 -11.77 -16.68
N GLU A 83 -13.55 -11.02 -17.13
CA GLU A 83 -12.24 -10.99 -16.48
C GLU A 83 -12.35 -10.58 -15.01
N LEU A 84 -13.12 -9.54 -14.71
CA LEU A 84 -13.36 -9.12 -13.32
C LEU A 84 -14.09 -10.18 -12.50
N GLN A 85 -15.00 -10.96 -13.10
CA GLN A 85 -15.66 -12.08 -12.41
C GLN A 85 -14.67 -13.23 -12.15
N ASP A 86 -13.84 -13.58 -13.12
CA ASP A 86 -12.84 -14.64 -13.01
C ASP A 86 -11.76 -14.30 -11.96
N GLU A 87 -11.43 -13.02 -11.81
CA GLU A 87 -10.49 -12.49 -10.80
C GLU A 87 -11.15 -12.22 -9.43
N GLY A 88 -12.47 -12.38 -9.30
CA GLY A 88 -13.19 -12.18 -8.05
C GLY A 88 -13.42 -10.71 -7.67
N TYR A 89 -13.23 -9.78 -8.60
CA TYR A 89 -13.50 -8.34 -8.42
C TYR A 89 -14.96 -7.96 -8.73
N TYR A 90 -15.72 -8.82 -9.41
CA TYR A 90 -17.10 -8.57 -9.81
C TYR A 90 -17.98 -9.80 -9.57
N ASN A 91 -19.21 -9.58 -9.11
CA ASN A 91 -20.20 -10.66 -8.88
C ASN A 91 -21.16 -10.76 -10.07
#